data_AF-A0A927NAA0-F1
#
_entry.id   AF-A0A927NAA0-F1
#
_cell.length_a   1.000
_cell.length_b   1.000
_cell.length_c   1.000
_cell.angle_alpha   90.00
_cell.angle_beta   90.00
_cell.angle_gamma   90.00
#
_symmetry.space_group_name_H-M   'P 1'
#
loop_
_entity.id
_entity.type
_entity.pdbx_description
1 polymer ?
#
loop_
_entity_poly.entity_id
_entity_poly.type
_entity_poly.pdbx_seq_one_letter_code
_entity_poly.pdbx_strand_id
1 'polypeptide(L)'
;MEKENVVYHGSSKAGLARLEPFECRHGKPYVYATKDMITVLFFAAKGQGMFDGWITDGRLGVPTYYEAYPNALKDRYWGKSSFCYYLPAEKFTDATGDPCEVVCEEAVDIIGYEEIKDIGLEFEKLEKEGKIKFIWYNESPENSKEVCEKRALQLLIDRGYFEGKEFRQREWASKYYKDLIEKFENKRS
;
A
#
# COMPACT_ATOMS: atom_id res chain seq x y z
N MET A 1 2.54 27.00 9.92
CA MET A 1 1.75 26.76 8.69
C MET A 1 1.05 25.43 8.91
N GLU A 2 -0.25 25.48 9.13
CA GLU A 2 -1.04 24.37 9.66
C GLU A 2 -1.01 23.17 8.70
N LYS A 3 -0.54 22.02 9.21
CA LYS A 3 -0.57 20.72 8.50
C LYS A 3 -1.99 20.16 8.34
N GLU A 4 -3.02 20.85 8.83
CA GLU A 4 -4.40 20.34 8.87
C GLU A 4 -5.14 20.41 7.53
N ASN A 5 -4.64 21.19 6.55
CA ASN A 5 -5.33 21.40 5.26
C ASN A 5 -4.67 20.68 4.07
N VAL A 6 -3.79 19.70 4.31
CA VAL A 6 -3.07 18.99 3.24
C VAL A 6 -3.28 17.49 3.34
N VAL A 7 -3.53 16.86 2.19
CA VAL A 7 -3.46 15.40 2.01
C VAL A 7 -2.41 15.07 0.96
N TYR A 8 -1.94 13.82 0.99
CA TYR A 8 -0.75 13.39 0.28
C TYR A 8 -1.06 12.33 -0.77
N HIS A 9 -0.45 12.45 -1.95
CA HIS A 9 -0.57 11.47 -3.04
C HIS A 9 0.81 11.00 -3.50
N GLY A 10 1.06 9.69 -3.45
CA GLY A 10 2.30 9.08 -3.93
C GLY A 10 2.22 8.73 -5.42
N SER A 11 3.20 9.15 -6.21
CA SER A 11 3.27 8.82 -7.64
C SER A 11 4.69 8.75 -8.18
N SER A 12 4.97 7.72 -8.97
CA SER A 12 6.25 7.59 -9.71
C SER A 12 6.39 8.58 -10.87
N LYS A 13 5.34 9.34 -11.23
CA LYS A 13 5.38 10.31 -12.32
C LYS A 13 5.75 11.68 -11.78
N ALA A 14 6.79 12.28 -12.34
CA ALA A 14 7.19 13.66 -12.06
C ALA A 14 6.28 14.68 -12.78
N GLY A 15 6.34 15.94 -12.35
CA GLY A 15 5.77 17.07 -13.09
C GLY A 15 4.24 17.10 -13.20
N LEU A 16 3.53 16.35 -12.34
CA LEU A 16 2.08 16.45 -12.27
C LEU A 16 1.67 17.82 -11.72
N ALA A 17 0.77 18.49 -12.43
CA ALA A 17 0.14 19.74 -11.99
C ALA A 17 -1.29 19.53 -11.46
N ARG A 18 -1.94 18.44 -11.91
CA ARG A 18 -3.30 18.07 -11.57
C ARG A 18 -3.45 16.56 -11.54
N LEU A 19 -4.31 16.06 -10.66
CA LEU A 19 -4.72 14.66 -10.61
C LEU A 19 -6.15 14.51 -11.11
N GLU A 20 -6.34 13.56 -12.03
CA GLU A 20 -7.66 13.20 -12.57
C GLU A 20 -8.22 11.99 -11.83
N PRO A 21 -9.54 11.93 -11.57
CA PRO A 21 -10.17 10.75 -10.99
C PRO A 21 -9.94 9.52 -11.87
N PHE A 22 -9.59 8.39 -11.26
CA PHE A 22 -9.45 7.12 -11.96
C PHE A 22 -10.13 5.99 -11.19
N GLU A 23 -10.70 5.03 -11.91
CA GLU A 23 -11.34 3.88 -11.28
C GLU A 23 -10.29 2.84 -10.86
N CYS A 24 -10.19 2.61 -9.55
CA CYS A 24 -9.25 1.65 -8.97
C CYS A 24 -9.96 0.42 -8.38
N ARG A 25 -10.48 0.53 -7.15
CA ARG A 25 -11.03 -0.59 -6.36
C ARG A 25 -12.48 -0.44 -5.94
N HIS A 26 -13.03 0.77 -5.96
CA HIS A 26 -14.33 1.07 -5.34
C HIS A 26 -15.47 1.24 -6.37
N GLY A 27 -15.27 0.79 -7.61
CA GLY A 27 -16.30 0.82 -8.67
C GLY A 27 -16.71 2.22 -9.12
N LYS A 28 -15.98 3.25 -8.69
CA LYS A 28 -16.16 4.66 -9.06
C LYS A 28 -14.79 5.33 -9.19
N PRO A 29 -14.60 6.27 -10.13
CA PRO A 29 -13.35 7.00 -10.27
C PRO A 29 -13.16 8.02 -9.15
N TYR A 30 -11.95 8.04 -8.58
CA TYR A 30 -11.54 8.99 -7.55
C TYR A 30 -10.11 9.48 -7.75
N VAL A 31 -9.82 10.68 -7.24
CA VAL A 31 -8.48 11.07 -6.84
C VAL A 31 -8.24 10.51 -5.44
N TYR A 32 -7.16 9.74 -5.29
CA TYR A 32 -6.79 9.05 -4.06
C TYR A 32 -5.67 9.78 -3.33
N ALA A 33 -5.82 9.98 -2.03
CA ALA A 33 -4.80 10.56 -1.17
C ALA A 33 -4.82 9.91 0.22
N THR A 34 -3.90 10.32 1.08
CA THR A 34 -3.87 9.93 2.49
C THR A 34 -3.56 11.13 3.37
N LYS A 35 -4.06 11.10 4.61
CA LYS A 35 -3.77 12.12 5.63
C LYS A 35 -2.39 11.93 6.27
N ASP A 36 -1.76 10.76 6.07
CA ASP A 36 -0.50 10.40 6.72
C ASP A 36 0.67 10.30 5.74
N MET A 37 1.74 11.02 6.04
CA MET A 37 2.92 11.12 5.19
C MET A 37 3.69 9.79 5.12
N ILE A 38 3.72 9.01 6.21
CA ILE A 38 4.37 7.70 6.23
C ILE A 38 3.62 6.73 5.31
N THR A 39 2.29 6.75 5.38
CA THR A 39 1.39 5.97 4.52
C THR A 39 1.62 6.26 3.05
N VAL A 40 1.93 7.51 2.67
CA VAL A 40 2.25 7.84 1.27
C VAL A 40 3.41 7.03 0.73
N LEU A 41 4.44 6.74 1.52
CA LEU A 41 5.63 6.01 1.06
C LEU A 41 5.29 4.59 0.59
N PHE A 42 4.30 3.96 1.23
CA PHE A 42 3.79 2.64 0.84
C PHE A 42 3.06 2.66 -0.51
N PHE A 43 2.41 3.77 -0.82
CA PHE A 43 1.68 3.98 -2.08
C PHE A 43 2.55 4.56 -3.19
N ALA A 44 3.65 5.22 -2.84
CA ALA A 44 4.56 5.87 -3.77
C ALA A 44 5.35 4.87 -4.64
N ALA A 45 5.53 3.63 -4.19
CA ALA A 45 6.19 2.58 -4.95
C ALA A 45 5.20 1.71 -5.74
N LYS A 46 5.60 1.32 -6.96
CA LYS A 46 4.89 0.27 -7.70
C LYS A 46 5.17 -1.10 -7.06
N GLY A 47 4.13 -1.89 -6.89
CA GLY A 47 4.21 -3.26 -6.37
C GLY A 47 2.91 -4.02 -6.59
N GLN A 48 2.79 -5.19 -5.97
CA GLN A 48 1.58 -6.01 -5.93
C GLN A 48 0.66 -5.64 -4.76
N GLY A 49 0.95 -4.52 -4.10
CA GLY A 49 0.12 -3.98 -3.03
C GLY A 49 0.22 -4.86 -1.79
N MET A 50 -0.91 -5.36 -1.32
CA MET A 50 -0.98 -6.16 -0.09
C MET A 50 -0.45 -7.60 -0.25
N PHE A 51 -0.03 -8.01 -1.46
CA PHE A 51 0.64 -9.29 -1.69
C PHE A 51 2.17 -9.22 -1.46
N ASP A 52 2.77 -8.03 -1.39
CA ASP A 52 4.21 -7.89 -1.08
C ASP A 52 4.47 -7.82 0.44
N GLY A 53 3.43 -7.58 1.22
CA GLY A 53 3.50 -7.45 2.67
C GLY A 53 2.27 -6.77 3.26
N TRP A 54 2.25 -6.70 4.58
CA TRP A 54 1.11 -6.17 5.35
C TRP A 54 1.58 -5.18 6.40
N ILE A 55 0.91 -4.03 6.50
CA ILE A 55 1.17 -3.01 7.52
C ILE A 55 0.04 -2.94 8.54
N THR A 56 0.37 -2.77 9.81
CA THR A 56 -0.61 -2.44 10.85
C THR A 56 -0.93 -0.95 10.83
N ASP A 57 -2.17 -0.59 11.12
CA ASP A 57 -2.67 0.80 11.11
C ASP A 57 -2.15 1.69 12.25
N GLY A 58 -1.12 1.25 13.00
CA GLY A 58 -0.53 1.98 14.12
C GLY A 58 -1.47 2.21 15.32
N ARG A 59 -2.73 1.78 15.29
CA ARG A 59 -3.67 2.01 16.41
C ARG A 59 -3.25 1.28 17.69
N LEU A 60 -2.44 0.24 17.54
CA LEU A 60 -1.89 -0.57 18.62
C LEU A 60 -0.44 -0.18 18.99
N GLY A 61 0.09 0.92 18.44
CA GLY A 61 1.46 1.39 18.69
C GLY A 61 2.18 1.78 17.41
N VAL A 62 3.49 1.53 17.33
CA VAL A 62 4.26 1.85 16.12
C VAL A 62 3.76 0.98 14.95
N PRO A 63 3.41 1.57 13.78
CA PRO A 63 3.08 0.82 12.59
C PRO A 63 4.14 -0.25 12.31
N THR A 64 3.71 -1.48 12.07
CA THR A 64 4.60 -2.62 11.84
C THR A 64 4.31 -3.19 10.47
N TYR A 65 5.32 -3.25 9.60
CA TYR A 65 5.22 -3.85 8.28
C TYR A 65 5.84 -5.25 8.29
N TYR A 66 5.06 -6.22 7.85
CA TYR A 66 5.43 -7.63 7.70
C TYR A 66 5.76 -7.94 6.25
N GLU A 67 6.96 -8.46 6.00
CA GLU A 67 7.38 -8.91 4.67
C GLU A 67 6.73 -10.26 4.32
N ALA A 68 6.10 -10.34 3.13
CA ALA A 68 5.36 -11.54 2.73
C ALA A 68 6.24 -12.69 2.22
N TYR A 69 7.35 -12.38 1.56
CA TYR A 69 8.31 -13.34 1.02
C TYR A 69 9.71 -12.73 1.00
N PRO A 70 10.80 -13.52 0.93
CA PRO A 70 12.16 -13.00 0.99
C PRO A 70 12.40 -11.87 -0.02
N ASN A 71 12.90 -10.74 0.47
CA ASN A 71 13.24 -9.53 -0.29
C ASN A 71 12.07 -8.73 -0.89
N ALA A 72 10.80 -9.06 -0.61
CA ALA A 72 9.66 -8.30 -1.10
C ALA A 72 9.75 -6.80 -0.79
N LEU A 73 10.21 -6.45 0.41
CA LEU A 73 10.38 -5.06 0.84
C LEU A 73 11.51 -4.36 0.07
N LYS A 74 12.66 -5.03 -0.04
CA LYS A 74 13.83 -4.50 -0.75
C LYS A 74 13.51 -4.26 -2.22
N ASP A 75 12.93 -5.26 -2.87
CA ASP A 75 12.59 -5.20 -4.29
C ASP A 75 11.59 -4.08 -4.60
N ARG A 76 10.66 -3.83 -3.68
CA ARG A 76 9.62 -2.81 -3.84
C ARG A 76 10.12 -1.39 -3.56
N TYR A 77 10.97 -1.18 -2.56
CA TYR A 77 11.23 0.17 -2.05
C TYR A 77 12.69 0.65 -2.22
N TRP A 78 13.69 -0.22 -2.10
CA TRP A 78 15.09 0.23 -2.15
C TRP A 78 15.54 0.58 -3.56
N GLY A 79 16.23 1.71 -3.70
CA GLY A 79 16.68 2.24 -4.99
C GLY A 79 15.53 2.75 -5.87
N LYS A 80 14.31 2.88 -5.33
CA LYS A 80 13.15 3.41 -6.06
C LYS A 80 12.90 4.84 -5.68
N SER A 81 12.83 5.71 -6.69
CA SER A 81 12.40 7.09 -6.51
C SER A 81 10.90 7.25 -6.75
N SER A 82 10.32 8.28 -6.16
CA SER A 82 8.92 8.66 -6.35
C SER A 82 8.69 10.12 -5.94
N PHE A 83 7.46 10.59 -6.04
CA PHE A 83 7.05 11.93 -5.67
C PHE A 83 5.89 11.84 -4.68
N CYS A 84 5.95 12.66 -3.63
CA CYS A 84 4.82 12.94 -2.78
C CYS A 84 4.22 14.28 -3.18
N TYR A 85 3.00 14.25 -3.68
CA TYR A 85 2.23 15.41 -4.08
C TYR A 85 1.33 15.88 -2.94
N TYR A 86 1.29 17.18 -2.73
CA TYR A 86 0.47 17.85 -1.73
C TYR A 86 -0.81 18.35 -2.40
N LEU A 87 -1.94 18.04 -1.80
CA LEU A 87 -3.27 18.39 -2.28
C LEU A 87 -4.05 19.12 -1.18
N PRO A 88 -4.91 20.08 -1.54
CA PRO A 88 -5.81 20.72 -0.58
C PRO A 88 -6.82 19.69 -0.04
N ALA A 89 -7.00 19.65 1.28
CA ALA A 89 -7.81 18.64 1.94
C ALA A 89 -9.33 18.87 1.81
N GLU A 90 -9.80 20.06 1.44
CA GLU A 90 -11.20 20.47 1.64
C GLU A 90 -12.23 19.59 0.92
N LYS A 91 -11.86 18.98 -0.21
CA LYS A 91 -12.75 18.15 -1.02
C LYS A 91 -12.60 16.64 -0.77
N PHE A 92 -11.70 16.23 0.11
CA PHE A 92 -11.42 14.84 0.37
C PHE A 92 -12.30 14.28 1.49
N THR A 93 -12.80 13.06 1.29
CA THR A 93 -13.70 12.37 2.22
C THR A 93 -13.25 10.93 2.46
N ASP A 94 -13.63 10.34 3.59
CA ASP A 94 -13.31 8.95 3.95
C ASP A 94 -14.30 7.93 3.29
N ALA A 95 -14.73 8.19 2.04
CA ALA A 95 -15.84 7.47 1.40
C ALA A 95 -15.55 6.00 1.04
N THR A 96 -14.30 5.56 1.09
CA THR A 96 -13.91 4.18 0.73
C THR A 96 -13.93 3.22 1.91
N GLY A 97 -14.05 3.75 3.14
CA GLY A 97 -14.00 2.95 4.37
C GLY A 97 -12.61 2.44 4.75
N ASP A 98 -11.59 2.67 3.92
CA ASP A 98 -10.20 2.39 4.25
C ASP A 98 -9.64 3.53 5.13
N PRO A 99 -9.20 3.27 6.37
CA PRO A 99 -8.72 4.31 7.28
C PRO A 99 -7.43 4.99 6.81
N CYS A 100 -6.71 4.41 5.85
CA CYS A 100 -5.48 4.95 5.28
C CYS A 100 -5.74 5.84 4.06
N GLU A 101 -6.97 5.92 3.57
CA GLU A 101 -7.31 6.54 2.29
C GLU A 101 -8.39 7.61 2.44
N VAL A 102 -8.22 8.70 1.72
CA VAL A 102 -9.27 9.68 1.45
C VAL A 102 -9.39 9.92 -0.04
N VAL A 103 -10.61 10.22 -0.48
CA VAL A 103 -10.93 10.34 -1.89
C VAL A 103 -11.67 11.62 -2.24
N CYS A 104 -11.45 12.09 -3.46
CA CYS A 104 -12.17 13.20 -4.09
C CYS A 104 -12.71 12.74 -5.46
N GLU A 105 -13.96 13.06 -5.78
CA GLU A 105 -14.60 12.69 -7.06
C GLU A 105 -14.22 13.62 -8.21
N GLU A 106 -13.69 14.79 -7.88
CA GLU A 106 -13.30 15.81 -8.84
C GLU A 106 -11.79 15.82 -9.03
N ALA A 107 -11.35 16.33 -10.18
CA ALA A 107 -9.93 16.54 -10.42
C ALA A 107 -9.36 17.65 -9.53
N VAL A 108 -8.17 17.42 -8.97
CA VAL A 108 -7.57 18.26 -7.93
C VAL A 108 -6.22 18.80 -8.39
N ASP A 109 -6.03 20.11 -8.24
CA ASP A 109 -4.76 20.78 -8.54
C ASP A 109 -3.74 20.53 -7.42
N ILE A 110 -2.50 20.32 -7.82
CA ILE A 110 -1.38 20.07 -6.91
C ILE A 110 -0.85 21.40 -6.38
N ILE A 111 -0.70 21.51 -5.06
CA ILE A 111 -0.22 22.73 -4.38
C ILE A 111 1.27 22.67 -4.01
N GLY A 112 1.91 21.52 -4.20
CA GLY A 112 3.33 21.32 -3.98
C GLY A 112 3.72 19.85 -4.10
N TYR A 113 5.01 19.56 -4.06
CA TYR A 113 5.50 18.19 -3.98
C TYR A 113 6.89 18.12 -3.38
N GLU A 114 7.27 16.94 -2.92
CA GLU A 114 8.65 16.57 -2.62
C GLU A 114 9.07 15.34 -3.44
N GLU A 115 10.32 15.35 -3.88
CA GLU A 115 10.95 14.18 -4.52
C GLU A 115 11.50 13.25 -3.44
N ILE A 116 11.09 11.99 -3.49
CA ILE A 116 11.64 10.90 -2.69
C ILE A 116 12.68 10.21 -3.57
N LYS A 117 13.96 10.43 -3.29
CA LYS A 117 15.05 9.90 -4.13
C LYS A 117 15.22 8.39 -3.99
N ASP A 118 15.00 7.88 -2.78
CA ASP A 118 15.04 6.46 -2.46
C ASP A 118 14.07 6.17 -1.32
N ILE A 119 12.97 5.48 -1.64
CA ILE A 119 11.93 5.15 -0.65
C ILE A 119 12.49 4.24 0.46
N GLY A 120 13.41 3.33 0.12
CA GLY A 120 14.06 2.46 1.09
C GLY A 120 14.87 3.24 2.13
N LEU A 121 15.63 4.25 1.69
CA LEU A 121 16.40 5.10 2.62
C LEU A 121 15.51 5.95 3.52
N GLU A 122 14.37 6.43 3.03
CA GLU A 122 13.39 7.12 3.89
C GLU A 122 12.78 6.17 4.93
N PHE A 123 12.52 4.91 4.56
CA PHE A 123 12.08 3.90 5.53
C PHE A 123 13.13 3.57 6.58
N GLU A 124 14.41 3.45 6.21
CA GLU A 124 15.49 3.25 7.19
C GLU A 124 15.58 4.40 8.20
N LYS A 125 15.36 5.64 7.75
CA LYS A 125 15.31 6.81 8.62
C LYS A 125 14.12 6.73 9.58
N LEU A 126 12.92 6.43 9.07
CA LEU A 126 11.72 6.30 9.89
C LEU A 126 11.84 5.17 10.92
N GLU A 127 12.49 4.06 10.56
CA GLU A 127 12.74 2.94 11.47
C GLU A 127 13.74 3.33 12.57
N LYS A 128 14.84 4.02 12.23
CA LYS A 128 15.80 4.56 13.20
C LYS A 128 15.16 5.56 14.17
N GLU A 129 14.17 6.32 13.70
CA GLU A 129 13.38 7.25 14.51
C GLU A 129 12.27 6.56 15.32
N GLY A 130 12.09 5.23 15.19
CA GLY A 130 11.06 4.47 15.89
C GLY A 130 9.63 4.77 15.42
N LYS A 131 9.46 5.36 14.23
CA LYS A 131 8.16 5.69 13.65
C LYS A 131 7.53 4.55 12.88
N ILE A 132 8.33 3.56 12.50
CA ILE A 132 7.87 2.32 11.88
C ILE A 132 8.78 1.18 12.33
N LYS A 133 8.25 -0.04 12.29
CA LYS A 133 9.01 -1.28 12.49
C LYS A 133 8.87 -2.17 11.27
N PHE A 134 9.97 -2.72 10.77
CA PHE A 134 9.92 -3.79 9.77
C PHE A 134 10.13 -5.16 10.43
N ILE A 135 9.33 -6.13 10.00
CA ILE A 135 9.51 -7.56 10.30
C ILE A 135 9.88 -8.23 8.99
N TRP A 136 11.17 -8.50 8.83
CA TRP A 136 11.71 -9.16 7.64
C TRP A 136 11.32 -10.63 7.60
N TYR A 137 11.17 -11.20 6.40
CA TYR A 137 10.65 -12.55 6.24
C TYR A 137 11.50 -13.60 6.98
N ASN A 138 12.82 -13.46 6.95
CA ASN A 138 13.75 -14.38 7.61
C ASN A 138 13.93 -14.13 9.12
N GLU A 139 13.40 -13.02 9.64
CA GLU A 139 13.56 -12.65 11.05
C GLU A 139 12.39 -13.14 11.92
N SER A 140 11.32 -13.67 11.32
CA SER A 140 10.25 -14.33 12.07
C SER A 140 9.48 -15.34 11.22
N PRO A 141 9.86 -16.64 11.28
CA PRO A 141 9.15 -17.71 10.57
C PRO A 141 7.70 -17.87 11.02
N GLU A 142 7.41 -17.68 12.31
CA GLU A 142 6.08 -17.95 12.86
C GLU A 142 5.11 -16.76 12.78
N ASN A 143 5.56 -15.50 12.69
CA ASN A 143 4.64 -14.35 12.74
C ASN A 143 4.49 -13.59 11.42
N SER A 144 5.53 -13.40 10.61
CA SER A 144 5.40 -12.61 9.36
C SER A 144 4.66 -13.39 8.28
N LYS A 145 5.07 -14.65 8.08
CA LYS A 145 4.47 -15.52 7.07
C LYS A 145 3.00 -15.78 7.35
N GLU A 146 2.64 -16.17 8.57
CA GLU A 146 1.25 -16.49 8.91
C GLU A 146 0.33 -15.25 8.78
N VAL A 147 0.77 -14.08 9.23
CA VAL A 147 0.00 -12.83 9.09
C VAL A 147 -0.20 -12.50 7.60
N CYS A 148 0.87 -12.55 6.80
CA CYS A 148 0.80 -12.26 5.38
C CYS A 148 -0.02 -13.31 4.61
N GLU A 149 0.07 -14.60 4.95
CA GLU A 149 -0.73 -15.66 4.33
C GLU A 149 -2.22 -15.51 4.66
N LYS A 150 -2.59 -15.22 5.91
CA LYS A 150 -3.99 -14.96 6.29
C LYS A 150 -4.57 -13.78 5.51
N ARG A 151 -3.80 -12.69 5.39
CA ARG A 151 -4.22 -11.50 4.65
C ARG A 151 -4.28 -11.76 3.14
N ALA A 152 -3.30 -12.46 2.57
CA ALA A 152 -3.30 -12.85 1.18
C ALA A 152 -4.50 -13.76 0.85
N LEU A 153 -4.82 -14.74 1.69
CA LEU A 153 -5.98 -15.61 1.51
C LEU A 153 -7.29 -14.82 1.50
N GLN A 154 -7.48 -13.91 2.46
CA GLN A 154 -8.68 -13.07 2.50
C GLN A 154 -8.80 -12.22 1.22
N LEU A 155 -7.70 -11.62 0.77
CA LEU A 155 -7.67 -10.86 -0.49
C LEU A 155 -8.01 -11.72 -1.70
N LEU A 156 -7.53 -12.98 -1.76
CA LEU A 156 -7.86 -13.90 -2.84
C LEU A 156 -9.35 -14.22 -2.86
N ILE A 157 -9.96 -14.43 -1.69
CA ILE A 157 -11.41 -14.62 -1.55
C ILE A 157 -12.17 -13.37 -2.01
N ASP A 158 -11.82 -12.20 -1.48
CA ASP A 158 -12.50 -10.94 -1.79
C ASP A 158 -12.41 -10.56 -3.27
N ARG A 159 -11.29 -10.92 -3.92
CA ARG A 159 -11.06 -10.71 -5.36
C ARG A 159 -11.72 -11.78 -6.23
N GLY A 160 -12.30 -12.82 -5.64
CA GLY A 160 -12.98 -13.89 -6.35
C GLY A 160 -12.03 -14.85 -7.07
N TYR A 161 -10.81 -15.05 -6.56
CA TYR A 161 -9.79 -15.92 -7.18
C TYR A 161 -10.34 -17.34 -7.41
N PHE A 162 -11.01 -17.89 -6.40
CA PHE A 162 -11.53 -19.26 -6.42
C PHE A 162 -12.82 -19.40 -7.23
N GLU A 163 -13.49 -18.28 -7.51
CA GLU A 163 -14.65 -18.18 -8.39
C GLU A 163 -14.23 -17.94 -9.86
N GLY A 164 -12.93 -17.98 -10.16
CA GLY A 164 -12.40 -17.80 -11.51
C GLY A 164 -12.45 -16.35 -12.01
N LYS A 165 -12.60 -15.36 -11.11
CA LYS A 165 -12.56 -13.96 -11.50
C LYS A 165 -11.14 -13.56 -11.89
N GLU A 166 -11.03 -12.77 -12.95
CA GLU A 166 -9.76 -12.19 -13.36
C GLU A 166 -9.43 -10.95 -12.54
N PHE A 167 -8.18 -10.87 -12.09
CA PHE A 167 -7.63 -9.67 -11.46
C PHE A 167 -6.13 -9.59 -11.71
N ARG A 168 -5.61 -8.36 -11.73
CA ARG A 168 -4.23 -8.03 -12.12
C ARG A 168 -3.13 -8.85 -11.43
N GLN A 169 -3.33 -9.21 -10.16
CA GLN A 169 -2.33 -9.91 -9.34
C GLN A 169 -2.46 -11.44 -9.37
N ARG A 170 -3.34 -12.01 -10.21
CA ARG A 170 -3.64 -13.46 -10.20
C ARG A 170 -2.41 -14.32 -10.41
N GLU A 171 -1.66 -14.11 -11.49
CA GLU A 171 -0.44 -14.88 -11.79
C GLU A 171 0.61 -14.73 -10.70
N TRP A 172 0.74 -13.53 -10.13
CA TRP A 172 1.67 -13.27 -9.03
C TRP A 172 1.29 -14.05 -7.78
N ALA A 173 0.01 -14.03 -7.42
CA ALA A 173 -0.49 -14.79 -6.28
C ALA A 173 -0.28 -16.29 -6.49
N SER A 174 -0.54 -16.83 -7.68
CA SER A 174 -0.29 -18.23 -8.01
C SER A 174 1.21 -18.60 -7.91
N LYS A 175 2.12 -17.66 -8.17
CA LYS A 175 3.57 -17.89 -8.05
C LYS A 175 4.04 -17.91 -6.59
N TYR A 176 3.63 -16.94 -5.78
CA TYR A 176 4.19 -16.75 -4.42
C TYR A 176 3.34 -17.35 -3.29
N TYR A 177 2.05 -17.62 -3.54
CA TYR A 177 1.12 -18.20 -2.58
C TYR A 177 0.57 -19.56 -3.04
N LYS A 178 1.28 -20.27 -3.92
CA LYS A 178 0.86 -21.58 -4.46
C LYS A 178 0.44 -22.56 -3.37
N ASP A 179 1.32 -22.80 -2.39
CA ASP A 179 1.07 -23.76 -1.32
C ASP A 179 -0.15 -23.37 -0.47
N LEU A 180 -0.38 -22.07 -0.27
CA LEU A 180 -1.53 -21.54 0.47
C LEU A 180 -2.84 -21.78 -0.30
N ILE A 181 -2.81 -21.51 -1.60
CA ILE A 181 -3.94 -21.72 -2.52
C ILE A 181 -4.31 -23.20 -2.57
N GLU A 182 -3.34 -24.09 -2.81
CA GLU A 182 -3.55 -25.54 -2.88
C GLU A 182 -4.12 -26.09 -1.55
N LYS A 183 -3.58 -25.65 -0.41
CA LYS A 183 -4.09 -26.03 0.92
C LYS A 183 -5.55 -25.62 1.13
N PHE A 184 -5.95 -24.45 0.62
CA PHE A 184 -7.31 -23.95 0.78
C PHE A 184 -8.30 -24.68 -0.14
N GLU A 185 -7.93 -24.93 -1.39
CA GLU A 185 -8.77 -25.69 -2.34
C GLU A 185 -9.01 -27.14 -1.86
N ASN A 186 -7.98 -27.79 -1.32
CA ASN A 186 -8.11 -29.14 -0.74
C ASN A 186 -9.04 -29.19 0.48
N LYS A 187 -9.18 -28.08 1.22
CA LYS A 187 -10.12 -28.00 2.36
C LYS A 187 -11.56 -27.68 1.94
N ARG A 188 -11.77 -27.16 0.72
CA ARG A 188 -13.10 -26.86 0.16
C ARG A 188 -13.73 -28.07 -0.55
N SER A 189 -12.91 -29.07 -0.91
CA SER A 189 -13.31 -30.31 -1.58
C SER A 189 -13.82 -31.34 -0.57
#